data_AF-A0A5C9EGW3-F1
#
_entry.id   AF-A0A5C9EGW3-F1
#
_cell.length_a   1.000
_cell.length_b   1.000
_cell.length_c   1.000
_cell.angle_alpha   90.00
_cell.angle_beta   90.00
_cell.angle_gamma   90.00
#
_symmetry.space_group_name_H-M   'P 1'
#
loop_
_entity.id
_entity.type
_entity.pdbx_description
1 polymer ?
#
loop_
_entity_poly.entity_id
_entity_poly.type
_entity_poly.pdbx_seq_one_letter_code
_entity_poly.pdbx_strand_id
1 'polypeptide(L)'
;MPTPSTNAKIRYYDKVFNKKGWLFGYLSPAMQRANQASGRPIRKTKDKRTIIFMDERFIKKRSWISPWVQKELKVIPEHNKFFQKILSKFWL
;
A
#
# COMPACT_ATOMS: atom_id res chain seq x y z
N MET A 1 1.38 12.10 -11.07
CA MET A 1 1.25 13.45 -10.47
C MET A 1 -0.17 13.64 -9.95
N PRO A 2 -0.44 14.49 -8.93
CA PRO A 2 -1.79 14.72 -8.43
C PRO A 2 -2.69 15.41 -9.47
N THR A 3 -3.97 15.04 -9.51
CA THR A 3 -4.96 15.69 -10.37
C THR A 3 -5.38 17.06 -9.84
N PRO A 4 -6.00 17.95 -10.64
CA PRO A 4 -6.50 19.25 -10.18
C PRO A 4 -7.42 19.16 -8.95
N SER A 5 -8.30 18.14 -8.91
CA SER A 5 -9.16 17.87 -7.75
C SER A 5 -8.36 17.53 -6.50
N THR A 6 -7.32 16.68 -6.63
CA THR A 6 -6.44 16.35 -5.51
C THR A 6 -5.64 17.55 -5.04
N ASN A 7 -5.16 18.41 -5.96
CA ASN A 7 -4.49 19.66 -5.60
C ASN A 7 -5.42 20.63 -4.85
N ALA A 8 -6.70 20.70 -5.22
CA ALA A 8 -7.68 21.48 -4.49
C ALA A 8 -7.89 20.96 -3.06
N LYS A 9 -7.98 19.63 -2.88
CA LYS A 9 -8.07 19.00 -1.54
C LYS A 9 -6.84 19.29 -0.69
N ILE A 10 -5.65 19.17 -1.28
CA ILE A 10 -4.39 19.50 -0.59
C ILE A 10 -4.43 20.95 -0.11
N ARG A 11 -4.74 21.92 -0.99
CA ARG A 11 -4.83 23.33 -0.61
C ARG A 11 -5.87 23.61 0.48
N TYR A 12 -7.02 22.96 0.41
CA TYR A 12 -8.05 23.09 1.44
C TYR A 12 -7.55 22.58 2.80
N TYR A 13 -6.98 21.37 2.83
CA TYR A 13 -6.48 20.77 4.06
C TYR A 13 -5.21 21.45 4.59
N ASP A 14 -4.40 22.10 3.75
CA ASP A 14 -3.30 22.95 4.21
C ASP A 14 -3.79 24.12 5.05
N LYS A 15 -4.90 24.76 4.64
CA LYS A 15 -5.51 25.86 5.38
C LYS A 15 -6.12 25.39 6.70
N VAL A 16 -6.86 24.28 6.68
CA VAL A 16 -7.63 23.80 7.84
C VAL A 16 -6.77 23.06 8.87
N PHE A 17 -5.72 22.35 8.42
CA PHE A 17 -4.92 21.46 9.28
C PHE A 17 -3.45 21.86 9.39
N ASN A 18 -3.15 23.16 9.34
CA ASN A 18 -1.82 23.72 9.58
C ASN A 18 -0.73 23.11 8.67
N LYS A 19 -0.87 23.28 7.35
CA LYS A 19 0.06 22.79 6.31
C LYS A 19 0.21 21.26 6.22
N LYS A 20 -0.83 20.51 6.63
CA LYS A 20 -0.89 19.02 6.52
C LYS A 20 -1.68 18.55 5.29
N GLY A 21 -1.85 19.40 4.28
CA GLY A 21 -2.69 19.13 3.13
C GLY A 21 -2.25 17.94 2.30
N TRP A 22 -0.94 17.76 2.11
CA TRP A 22 -0.42 16.59 1.38
C TRP A 22 -0.70 15.27 2.14
N LEU A 23 -0.58 15.29 3.47
CA LEU A 23 -0.85 14.13 4.31
C LEU A 23 -2.31 13.67 4.19
N PHE A 24 -3.26 14.60 4.34
CA PHE A 24 -4.68 14.28 4.35
C PHE A 24 -5.31 14.20 2.96
N GLY A 25 -4.81 14.99 2.01
CA GLY A 25 -5.34 15.07 0.64
C GLY A 25 -4.76 14.02 -0.31
N TYR A 26 -3.57 13.47 -0.03
CA TYR A 26 -2.88 12.56 -0.94
C TYR A 26 -2.44 11.26 -0.25
N LEU A 27 -1.58 11.34 0.77
CA LEU A 27 -0.93 10.14 1.33
C LEU A 27 -1.90 9.24 2.09
N SER A 28 -2.62 9.77 3.07
CA SER A 28 -3.54 8.99 3.90
C SER A 28 -4.63 8.28 3.08
N PRO A 29 -5.33 8.96 2.14
CA PRO A 29 -6.30 8.29 1.27
C PRO A 29 -5.68 7.20 0.38
N ALA A 30 -4.46 7.39 -0.11
CA ALA A 30 -3.77 6.39 -0.92
C ALA A 30 -3.44 5.13 -0.10
N MET A 31 -2.89 5.31 1.11
CA MET A 31 -2.53 4.21 2.01
C MET A 31 -3.76 3.46 2.52
N GLN A 32 -4.85 4.17 2.84
CA GLN A 32 -6.11 3.52 3.23
C GLN A 32 -6.66 2.60 2.13
N ARG A 33 -6.65 3.06 0.87
CA ARG A 33 -7.08 2.21 -0.26
C ARG A 33 -6.19 0.99 -0.43
N ALA A 34 -4.87 1.16 -0.27
CA ALA A 34 -3.92 0.06 -0.35
C ALA A 34 -4.21 -0.99 0.73
N ASN A 35 -4.39 -0.57 1.99
CA ASN A 35 -4.74 -1.46 3.10
C ASN A 35 -6.09 -2.17 2.90
N GLN A 36 -7.11 -1.45 2.40
CA GLN A 36 -8.41 -2.05 2.08
C GLN A 36 -8.28 -3.09 0.96
N ALA A 37 -7.50 -2.79 -0.08
CA ALA A 37 -7.24 -3.73 -1.17
C ALA A 37 -6.51 -4.99 -0.67
N SER A 38 -5.54 -4.83 0.24
CA SER A 38 -4.86 -5.95 0.90
C SER A 38 -5.81 -6.87 1.67
N GLY A 39 -6.91 -6.34 2.22
CA GLY A 39 -7.91 -7.13 2.94
C GLY A 39 -8.86 -7.93 2.03
N ARG A 40 -9.13 -7.47 0.80
CA ARG A 40 -10.14 -8.09 -0.10
C ARG A 40 -9.94 -9.59 -0.39
N PRO A 41 -8.70 -10.11 -0.53
CA PRO A 41 -8.47 -11.52 -0.77
C PRO A 41 -8.84 -12.44 0.42
N ILE A 42 -8.83 -11.91 1.65
CA ILE A 42 -9.08 -12.68 2.88
C ILE A 42 -10.60 -12.88 3.04
N ARG A 43 -11.11 -14.03 2.59
CA ARG A 43 -12.55 -14.36 2.65
C ARG A 43 -12.85 -15.65 3.43
N LYS A 44 -11.93 -16.61 3.42
CA LYS A 44 -12.00 -17.87 4.16
C LYS A 44 -10.67 -18.17 4.81
N THR A 45 -10.68 -18.86 5.94
CA THR A 45 -9.46 -19.21 6.70
C THR A 45 -8.51 -20.15 5.94
N LYS A 46 -9.03 -20.93 4.98
CA LYS A 46 -8.25 -21.88 4.17
C LYS A 46 -7.76 -21.32 2.83
N ASP A 47 -8.13 -20.09 2.50
CA ASP A 47 -7.79 -19.51 1.19
C ASP A 47 -6.32 -19.09 1.15
N LYS A 48 -5.54 -19.69 0.23
CA LYS A 48 -4.22 -19.20 -0.16
C LYS A 48 -4.40 -17.94 -1.03
N ARG A 49 -3.76 -16.83 -0.65
CA ARG A 49 -3.81 -15.54 -1.36
C ARG A 49 -2.46 -14.82 -1.28
N THR A 50 -2.13 -14.07 -2.33
CA THR A 50 -0.93 -13.25 -2.38
C THR A 50 -1.28 -11.79 -2.61
N ILE A 51 -0.63 -10.90 -1.88
CA ILE A 51 -0.77 -9.44 -1.99
C ILE A 51 0.58 -8.87 -2.42
N ILE A 52 0.59 -8.08 -3.49
CA ILE A 52 1.83 -7.54 -4.07
C ILE A 52 1.72 -6.02 -4.14
N PHE A 53 2.65 -5.32 -3.48
CA PHE A 53 2.83 -3.89 -3.60
C PHE A 53 3.91 -3.60 -4.65
N MET A 54 3.51 -3.18 -5.85
CA MET A 54 4.40 -3.03 -7.01
C MET A 54 5.08 -1.66 -7.11
N ASP A 55 5.34 -1.01 -5.97
CA ASP A 55 5.91 0.34 -5.97
C ASP A 55 6.84 0.55 -4.77
N GLU A 56 8.05 1.03 -5.03
CA GLU A 56 9.07 1.28 -3.99
C GLU A 56 8.62 2.26 -2.89
N ARG A 57 7.64 3.14 -3.19
CA ARG A 57 7.10 4.09 -2.22
C ARG A 57 6.46 3.38 -1.02
N PHE A 58 5.97 2.15 -1.19
CA PHE A 58 5.45 1.34 -0.08
C PHE A 58 6.54 0.92 0.92
N ILE A 59 7.79 0.78 0.47
CA ILE A 59 8.93 0.52 1.35
C ILE A 59 9.18 1.77 2.22
N LYS A 60 9.26 2.94 1.58
CA LYS A 60 9.48 4.24 2.26
C LYS A 60 8.32 4.60 3.19
N LYS A 61 7.11 4.09 2.93
CA LYS A 61 5.88 4.36 3.71
C LYS A 61 5.38 3.12 4.45
N ARG A 62 6.26 2.17 4.79
CA ARG A 62 5.89 0.90 5.45
C ARG A 62 5.07 1.10 6.72
N SER A 63 5.35 2.14 7.51
CA SER A 63 4.61 2.46 8.75
C SER A 63 3.13 2.75 8.53
N TRP A 64 2.70 3.08 7.30
CA TRP A 64 1.31 3.34 6.94
C TRP A 64 0.55 2.08 6.50
N ILE A 65 1.25 0.98 6.28
CA ILE A 65 0.65 -0.31 5.94
C ILE A 65 0.02 -0.91 7.21
N SER A 66 -1.06 -1.66 7.11
CA SER A 66 -1.66 -2.28 8.31
C SER A 66 -0.67 -3.23 9.03
N PRO A 67 -0.62 -3.25 10.37
CA PRO A 67 0.35 -4.04 11.12
C PRO A 67 0.36 -5.54 10.77
N TRP A 68 -0.80 -6.12 10.48
CA TRP A 68 -0.91 -7.52 10.09
C TRP A 68 -0.22 -7.82 8.75
N VAL A 69 -0.27 -6.90 7.78
CA VAL A 69 0.47 -7.02 6.51
C VAL A 69 1.95 -6.81 6.75
N GLN A 70 2.31 -5.82 7.58
CA GLN A 70 3.71 -5.49 7.84
C GLN A 70 4.52 -6.66 8.41
N LYS A 71 3.87 -7.51 9.23
CA LYS A 71 4.47 -8.73 9.81
C LYS A 71 4.93 -9.72 8.74
N GLU A 72 4.17 -9.85 7.65
CA GLU A 72 4.42 -10.80 6.57
C GLU A 72 5.12 -10.17 5.35
N LEU A 73 5.36 -8.86 5.38
CA LEU A 73 5.90 -8.12 4.23
C LEU A 73 7.35 -8.52 3.94
N LYS A 74 7.62 -8.93 2.70
CA LYS A 74 8.96 -9.25 2.20
C LYS A 74 9.31 -8.30 1.07
N VAL A 75 10.44 -7.59 1.21
CA VAL A 75 10.99 -6.78 0.12
C VAL A 75 11.77 -7.71 -0.80
N ILE A 76 11.38 -7.74 -2.07
CA ILE A 76 12.01 -8.59 -3.09
C ILE A 76 12.87 -7.67 -3.97
N PRO A 77 14.19 -7.91 -4.09
CA PRO A 77 15.03 -7.17 -5.02
C PRO A 77 14.64 -7.48 -6.48
N GLU A 78 14.99 -6.59 -7.41
CA GLU A 78 14.77 -6.73 -8.86
C GLU A 78 15.54 -7.92 -9.47
N HIS A 79 15.14 -9.13 -9.13
CA HIS A 79 15.62 -10.36 -9.72
C HIS A 79 14.42 -11.29 -9.98
N ASN A 80 13.99 -11.36 -11.24
CA ASN A 80 12.79 -12.07 -11.70
C ASN A 80 12.67 -13.53 -11.22
N LYS A 81 13.80 -14.23 -11.02
CA LYS A 81 13.80 -15.65 -10.61
C LYS A 81 13.33 -15.86 -9.16
N PHE A 82 13.53 -14.88 -8.28
CA PHE A 82 13.19 -15.03 -6.86
C PHE A 82 11.68 -14.93 -6.62
N PHE A 83 11.02 -14.00 -7.32
CA PHE A 83 9.57 -13.82 -7.25
C PHE A 83 8.80 -15.06 -7.71
N GLN A 84 9.18 -15.63 -8.85
CA GLN A 84 8.57 -16.87 -9.36
C GLN A 84 8.74 -18.04 -8.38
N LYS A 85 9.92 -18.17 -7.76
CA LYS A 85 10.19 -19.22 -6.76
C LYS A 85 9.34 -19.08 -5.50
N ILE A 86 9.10 -17.84 -5.04
CA ILE A 86 8.22 -17.59 -3.89
C ILE A 86 6.78 -17.97 -4.21
N LEU A 87 6.28 -17.54 -5.36
CA LEU A 87 4.91 -17.84 -5.78
C LEU A 87 4.70 -19.34 -5.97
N SER A 88 5.62 -20.05 -6.64
CA SER A 88 5.48 -21.49 -6.86
C SER A 88 5.47 -22.26 -5.54
N LYS A 89 6.38 -21.94 -4.61
CA LYS A 89 6.42 -22.57 -3.28
C LYS A 89 5.16 -22.31 -2.44
N PHE A 90 4.50 -21.17 -2.63
CA PHE A 90 3.27 -20.84 -1.91
C PHE A 90 2.08 -21.67 -2.39
N TRP A 91 1.99 -21.91 -3.70
CA TRP A 91 0.87 -22.62 -4.31
C TRP A 91 1.01 -24.14 -4.32
N LEU A 92 2.25 -24.66 -4.35
CA LEU A 92 2.56 -26.04 -4.01
C LEU A 92 2.14 -26.37 -2.56
#